data_AF-A0A1B8B6T8-F1
#
_entry.id   AF-A0A1B8B6T8-F1
#
_cell.length_a   1.000
_cell.length_b   1.000
_cell.length_c   1.000
_cell.angle_alpha   90.00
_cell.angle_beta   90.00
_cell.angle_gamma   90.00
#
_symmetry.space_group_name_H-M   'P 1'
#
loop_
_entity.id
_entity.type
_entity.pdbx_description
1 polymer ?
#
loop_
_entity_poly.entity_id
_entity_poly.type
_entity_poly.pdbx_seq_one_letter_code
_entity_poly.pdbx_strand_id
1 'polypeptide(L)'
;MPFSTFHPFSRLPFELRQQIWEEACLPSGPLERGIQYLFLTADGLVASPRNWSQTSKQDPSDLRNKSAYLIDGGLWNACKESRQVIEKHKNFEEWVHLRNQAIDEDESFNSYKAGWDSGTSAIHPATIEDGTEDWHMLTYPGQDIFCYKLDATMPVTEEIKDMGLYTPFIRNSDWYSCQPQPPDNIAFEFDQRWMEDSKMWYHYMQEEQSVRGYWALLLEEQLNRNEPRRTLWIIDKNAKWFERSPERDTIIYRDYDEDYVEVDWDDVPDSTGDGASLSASAFFDRFWTANYLDLRGIFRYSTSYYLHCGYESDEEAQTFELKSRVKLLVRRDNQVKEPTWECWDKCNQQGWCICQDR
;
A
#
# COMPACT_ATOMS: atom_id res chain seq x y z
N MET A 1 -4.98 -30.57 38.71
CA MET A 1 -3.71 -30.10 39.28
C MET A 1 -3.47 -28.68 38.78
N PRO A 2 -3.21 -27.69 39.63
CA PRO A 2 -2.99 -26.33 39.16
C PRO A 2 -1.50 -26.16 38.82
N PHE A 3 -1.17 -25.89 37.55
CA PHE A 3 0.15 -25.37 37.18
C PHE A 3 0.21 -23.90 37.60
N SER A 4 0.61 -23.63 38.85
CA SER A 4 0.54 -22.27 39.43
C SER A 4 1.85 -21.49 39.37
N THR A 5 2.85 -21.92 38.62
CA THR A 5 4.13 -21.22 38.48
C THR A 5 4.40 -20.88 37.03
N PHE A 6 4.19 -19.62 36.68
CA PHE A 6 4.68 -19.06 35.43
C PHE A 6 6.20 -18.88 35.53
N HIS A 7 6.95 -19.67 34.77
CA HIS A 7 8.40 -19.52 34.71
C HIS A 7 8.75 -18.32 33.82
N PRO A 8 9.67 -17.42 34.25
CA PRO A 8 10.21 -16.39 33.37
C PRO A 8 10.74 -17.03 32.07
N PHE A 9 10.54 -16.35 30.93
CA PHE A 9 10.93 -16.86 29.62
C PHE A 9 12.38 -17.38 29.59
N SER A 10 13.31 -16.63 30.19
CA SER A 10 14.74 -17.00 30.27
C SER A 10 15.06 -18.27 31.07
N ARG A 11 14.11 -18.80 31.84
CA ARG A 11 14.24 -20.05 32.61
C ARG A 11 13.61 -21.25 31.92
N LEU A 12 12.97 -21.05 30.76
CA LEU A 12 12.45 -22.14 29.96
C LEU A 12 13.61 -22.89 29.29
N PRO A 13 13.50 -24.22 29.11
CA PRO A 13 14.35 -25.00 28.22
C PRO A 13 14.51 -24.33 26.85
N PHE A 14 15.67 -24.52 26.23
CA PHE A 14 15.99 -23.89 24.95
C PHE A 14 14.96 -24.23 23.86
N GLU A 15 14.52 -25.49 23.81
CA GLU A 15 13.54 -25.98 22.84
C GLU A 15 12.20 -25.24 22.96
N LEU A 16 11.74 -24.97 24.18
CA LEU A 16 10.50 -24.23 24.41
C LEU A 16 10.65 -22.75 24.06
N ARG A 17 11.80 -22.14 24.34
CA ARG A 17 12.08 -20.75 23.95
C ARG A 17 12.11 -20.60 22.43
N GLN A 18 12.74 -21.55 21.75
CA GLN A 18 12.79 -21.59 20.29
C GLN A 18 11.38 -21.74 19.70
N GLN A 19 10.58 -22.68 20.19
CA GLN A 19 9.18 -22.85 19.75
C GLN A 19 8.36 -21.58 19.93
N ILE A 20 8.50 -20.88 21.06
CA ILE A 20 7.79 -19.62 21.29
C ILE A 20 8.19 -18.56 20.26
N TRP A 21 9.47 -18.47 19.89
CA TRP A 21 9.92 -17.54 18.86
C TRP A 21 9.44 -17.92 17.46
N GLU A 22 9.45 -19.22 17.14
CA GLU A 22 8.96 -19.74 15.85
C GLU A 22 7.46 -19.46 15.69
N GLU A 23 6.67 -19.67 16.74
CA GLU A 23 5.22 -19.37 16.77
C GLU A 23 4.93 -17.85 16.79
N ALA A 24 5.88 -17.02 17.24
CA ALA A 24 5.73 -15.57 17.21
C ALA A 24 5.96 -14.97 15.82
N CYS A 25 6.59 -15.70 14.90
CA CYS A 25 6.76 -15.28 13.52
C CYS A 25 5.41 -15.37 12.79
N LEU A 26 4.93 -14.25 12.25
CA LEU A 26 3.68 -14.29 11.49
C LEU A 26 3.86 -15.15 10.22
N PRO A 27 2.86 -15.99 9.89
CA PRO A 27 2.84 -16.69 8.61
C PRO A 27 2.95 -15.66 7.49
N SER A 28 3.78 -15.90 6.49
CA SER A 28 3.76 -15.13 5.24
C SER A 28 2.95 -15.94 4.23
N GLY A 29 1.62 -15.86 4.36
CA GLY A 29 0.71 -16.59 3.48
C GLY A 29 0.72 -16.02 2.06
N PRO A 30 0.38 -16.82 1.02
CA PRO A 30 0.32 -16.34 -0.36
C PRO A 30 -0.71 -15.22 -0.57
N LEU A 31 -1.65 -15.05 0.37
CA LEU A 31 -2.71 -14.05 0.37
C LEU A 31 -2.45 -12.86 1.30
N GLU A 32 -1.28 -12.78 1.93
CA GLU A 32 -0.98 -11.72 2.90
C GLU A 32 0.04 -10.74 2.33
N ARG A 33 -0.24 -9.43 2.47
CA ARG A 33 0.58 -8.34 1.93
C ARG A 33 0.72 -7.23 2.96
N GLY A 34 1.86 -6.54 2.97
CA GLY A 34 2.09 -5.42 3.87
C GLY A 34 1.66 -4.08 3.27
N ILE A 35 1.20 -3.16 4.11
CA ILE A 35 1.07 -1.73 3.80
C ILE A 35 2.23 -1.02 4.50
N GLN A 36 3.05 -0.33 3.71
CA GLN A 36 4.25 0.36 4.18
C GLN A 36 4.05 1.87 4.04
N TYR A 37 4.23 2.62 5.13
CA TYR A 37 4.07 4.07 5.14
C TYR A 37 5.41 4.77 5.01
N LEU A 38 5.57 5.50 3.91
CA LEU A 38 6.77 6.26 3.60
C LEU A 38 6.46 7.76 3.54
N PHE A 39 7.38 8.58 4.04
CA PHE A 39 7.35 10.01 3.87
C PHE A 39 8.16 10.41 2.64
N LEU A 40 7.55 11.22 1.79
CA LEU A 40 8.23 11.85 0.68
C LEU A 40 8.85 13.16 1.17
N THR A 41 10.18 13.23 1.13
CA THR A 41 10.99 14.36 1.59
C THR A 41 11.85 14.91 0.44
N ALA A 42 12.49 16.07 0.65
CA ALA A 42 13.33 16.69 -0.37
C ALA A 42 14.51 15.81 -0.78
N ASP A 43 14.95 14.97 0.16
CA ASP A 43 16.06 14.04 0.02
C ASP A 43 15.59 12.63 -0.43
N GLY A 44 14.31 12.50 -0.81
CA GLY A 44 13.69 11.26 -1.29
C GLY A 44 12.73 10.60 -0.28
N LEU A 45 12.43 9.33 -0.52
CA LEU A 45 11.56 8.53 0.35
C LEU A 45 12.29 8.14 1.64
N VAL A 46 11.64 8.42 2.77
CA VAL A 46 12.14 8.09 4.11
C VAL A 46 11.08 7.27 4.83
N ALA A 47 11.53 6.22 5.52
CA ALA A 47 10.65 5.43 6.36
C ALA A 47 10.09 6.25 7.52
N SER A 48 8.86 5.97 7.93
CA SER A 48 8.29 6.68 9.09
C SER A 48 9.13 6.42 10.36
N PRO A 49 9.39 7.44 11.20
CA PRO A 49 10.25 7.31 12.39
C PRO A 49 9.81 6.19 13.35
N ARG A 50 10.77 5.56 14.04
CA ARG A 50 10.51 4.54 15.08
C ARG A 50 9.83 5.16 16.32
N ASN A 51 8.51 5.19 16.36
CA ASN A 51 7.77 5.63 17.53
C ASN A 51 7.19 4.47 18.37
N TRP A 52 8.00 3.45 18.66
CA TRP A 52 7.57 2.32 19.51
C TRP A 52 7.37 2.72 20.99
N SER A 53 8.01 3.81 21.43
CA SER A 53 8.08 4.21 22.84
C SER A 53 7.42 5.55 23.17
N GLN A 54 7.06 6.37 22.17
CA GLN A 54 6.35 7.63 22.41
C GLN A 54 4.84 7.39 22.40
N THR A 55 4.34 6.81 23.49
CA THR A 55 2.94 6.96 23.90
C THR A 55 2.70 8.36 24.47
N SER A 56 3.16 9.39 23.77
CA SER A 56 2.71 10.74 24.04
C SER A 56 1.26 10.83 23.57
N LYS A 57 0.33 11.06 24.49
CA LYS A 57 -1.08 11.36 24.18
C LYS A 57 -1.27 12.64 23.34
N GLN A 58 -0.19 13.24 22.86
CA GLN A 58 -0.18 14.50 22.10
C GLN A 58 0.26 14.33 20.64
N ASP A 59 0.75 13.15 20.22
CA ASP A 59 1.02 12.96 18.79
C ASP A 59 -0.29 12.69 18.05
N PRO A 60 -0.61 13.47 16.98
CA PRO A 60 -1.70 13.13 16.10
C PRO A 60 -1.53 11.69 15.60
N SER A 61 -2.63 10.92 15.57
CA SER A 61 -2.66 9.50 15.19
C SER A 61 -1.96 9.21 13.85
N ASP A 62 -1.85 10.24 13.01
CA ASP A 62 -1.37 10.19 11.63
C ASP A 62 0.16 10.22 11.52
N LEU A 63 0.88 10.58 12.60
CA LEU A 63 2.34 10.56 12.65
C LEU A 63 2.93 9.26 13.19
N ARG A 64 2.09 8.37 13.75
CA ARG A 64 2.58 7.06 14.19
C ARG A 64 2.91 6.21 12.97
N ASN A 65 4.11 5.63 12.98
CA ASN A 65 4.47 4.63 11.99
C ASN A 65 3.58 3.40 12.17
N LYS A 66 2.80 3.08 11.15
CA LYS A 66 1.91 1.91 11.10
C LYS A 66 2.35 0.89 10.06
N SER A 67 3.59 0.98 9.57
CA SER A 67 4.05 0.12 8.48
C SER A 67 4.11 -1.34 8.92
N ALA A 68 3.72 -2.26 8.03
CA ALA A 68 3.69 -3.69 8.30
C ALA A 68 5.07 -4.26 8.67
N TYR A 69 6.17 -3.68 8.19
CA TYR A 69 7.52 -4.10 8.59
C TYR A 69 7.77 -4.00 10.11
N LEU A 70 6.97 -3.18 10.83
CA LEU A 70 7.06 -3.09 12.29
C LEU A 70 6.51 -4.34 12.98
N ILE A 71 5.71 -5.18 12.32
CA ILE A 71 5.15 -6.36 12.95
C ILE A 71 6.26 -7.31 13.42
N ASP A 72 7.24 -7.56 12.54
CA ASP A 72 8.39 -8.41 12.86
C ASP A 72 9.46 -7.68 13.67
N GLY A 73 9.35 -6.36 13.85
CA GLY A 73 10.36 -5.57 14.53
C GLY A 73 10.67 -6.13 15.91
N GLY A 74 9.67 -6.44 16.75
CA GLY A 74 9.91 -7.03 18.07
C GLY A 74 10.86 -8.25 18.05
N LEU A 75 10.74 -9.11 17.03
CA LEU A 75 11.55 -10.30 16.86
C LEU A 75 13.02 -9.98 16.49
N TRP A 76 13.24 -8.93 15.72
CA TRP A 76 14.58 -8.49 15.34
C TRP A 76 15.36 -7.89 16.54
N ASN A 77 14.72 -7.23 17.52
CA ASN A 77 15.40 -6.57 18.66
C ASN A 77 15.44 -7.40 19.94
N ALA A 78 14.53 -8.34 20.13
CA ALA A 78 14.32 -8.92 21.46
C ALA A 78 15.59 -9.53 22.06
N CYS A 79 16.23 -10.45 21.32
CA CYS A 79 17.51 -11.04 21.67
C CYS A 79 18.10 -11.80 20.46
N LYS A 80 19.33 -12.31 20.62
CA LYS A 80 20.01 -13.11 19.58
C LYS A 80 19.18 -14.31 19.11
N GLU A 81 18.54 -15.03 20.03
CA GLU A 81 17.75 -16.23 19.69
C GLU A 81 16.54 -15.86 18.83
N SER A 82 15.81 -14.81 19.22
CA SER A 82 14.68 -14.29 18.46
C SER A 82 15.11 -13.86 17.05
N ARG A 83 16.25 -13.18 16.95
CA ARG A 83 16.81 -12.73 15.66
C ARG A 83 17.13 -13.90 14.73
N GLN A 84 17.78 -14.94 15.23
CA GLN A 84 18.12 -16.13 14.45
C GLN A 84 16.87 -16.85 13.91
N VAL A 85 15.78 -16.84 14.68
CA VAL A 85 14.52 -17.44 14.25
C VAL A 85 13.88 -16.63 13.13
N ILE A 86 13.79 -15.31 13.25
CA ILE A 86 13.19 -14.48 12.19
C ILE A 86 14.07 -14.41 10.92
N GLU A 87 15.40 -14.43 11.06
CA GLU A 87 16.35 -14.53 9.95
C GLU A 87 16.08 -15.79 9.12
N LYS A 88 15.92 -16.94 9.80
CA LYS A 88 15.60 -18.21 9.16
C LYS A 88 14.19 -18.20 8.56
N HIS A 89 13.20 -17.68 9.29
CA HIS A 89 11.79 -17.63 8.84
C HIS A 89 11.62 -16.81 7.57
N LYS A 90 12.40 -15.74 7.40
CA LYS A 90 12.33 -14.84 6.24
C LYS A 90 13.34 -15.19 5.13
N ASN A 91 14.07 -16.29 5.25
CA ASN A 91 15.18 -16.66 4.35
C ASN A 91 16.19 -15.52 4.16
N PHE A 92 16.47 -14.77 5.23
CA PHE A 92 17.22 -13.52 5.17
C PHE A 92 18.66 -13.73 4.69
N GLU A 93 19.34 -14.78 5.16
CA GLU A 93 20.72 -15.07 4.75
C GLU A 93 20.82 -15.39 3.25
N GLU A 94 19.87 -16.14 2.72
CA GLU A 94 19.81 -16.46 1.28
C GLU A 94 19.52 -15.20 0.47
N TRP A 95 18.63 -14.32 0.95
CA TRP A 95 18.42 -13.00 0.35
C TRP A 95 19.70 -12.14 0.33
N VAL A 96 20.42 -12.05 1.44
CA VAL A 96 21.71 -11.31 1.50
C VAL A 96 22.70 -11.89 0.50
N HIS A 97 22.76 -13.22 0.38
CA HIS A 97 23.65 -13.89 -0.56
C HIS A 97 23.31 -13.56 -2.01
N LEU A 98 22.03 -13.67 -2.41
CA LEU A 98 21.57 -13.31 -3.75
C LEU A 98 21.85 -11.83 -4.06
N ARG A 99 21.62 -10.95 -3.08
CA ARG A 99 21.89 -9.51 -3.22
C ARG A 99 23.37 -9.26 -3.50
N ASN A 100 24.25 -9.86 -2.69
CA ASN A 100 25.69 -9.70 -2.86
C ASN A 100 26.18 -10.31 -4.18
N GLN A 101 25.59 -11.43 -4.61
CA GLN A 101 25.92 -12.03 -5.91
C GLN A 101 25.55 -11.11 -7.07
N ALA A 102 24.34 -10.54 -7.08
CA ALA A 102 23.91 -9.60 -8.13
C ALA A 102 24.81 -8.36 -8.19
N ILE A 103 25.18 -7.87 -7.01
CA ILE A 103 26.15 -6.80 -6.78
C ILE A 103 27.51 -7.18 -7.41
N ASP A 104 28.08 -8.33 -7.05
CA ASP A 104 29.40 -8.77 -7.54
C ASP A 104 29.43 -9.05 -9.04
N GLU A 105 28.32 -9.53 -9.62
CA GLU A 105 28.20 -9.89 -11.03
C GLU A 105 27.75 -8.73 -11.93
N ASP A 106 27.43 -7.56 -11.37
CA ASP A 106 26.90 -6.37 -12.08
C ASP A 106 25.62 -6.69 -12.87
N GLU A 107 24.80 -7.63 -12.35
CA GLU A 107 23.57 -8.10 -12.98
C GLU A 107 22.30 -7.51 -12.33
N SER A 108 21.20 -7.50 -13.09
CA SER A 108 19.89 -7.11 -12.56
C SER A 108 19.41 -8.11 -11.52
N PHE A 109 18.93 -7.64 -10.38
CA PHE A 109 18.41 -8.52 -9.31
C PHE A 109 17.30 -9.48 -9.79
N ASN A 110 16.54 -9.08 -10.82
CA ASN A 110 15.49 -9.90 -11.42
C ASN A 110 15.99 -11.11 -12.22
N SER A 111 17.30 -11.21 -12.52
CA SER A 111 17.87 -12.40 -13.16
C SER A 111 18.00 -13.57 -12.19
N TYR A 112 18.08 -13.28 -10.88
CA TYR A 112 18.23 -14.27 -9.83
C TYR A 112 16.87 -14.79 -9.38
N LYS A 113 16.65 -16.10 -9.47
CA LYS A 113 15.46 -16.72 -8.91
C LYS A 113 15.77 -17.15 -7.48
N ALA A 114 14.96 -16.68 -6.54
CA ALA A 114 14.99 -17.21 -5.19
C ALA A 114 14.66 -18.71 -5.18
N GLY A 115 15.41 -19.50 -4.41
CA GLY A 115 15.24 -20.95 -4.33
C GLY A 115 14.15 -21.40 -3.36
N TRP A 116 13.51 -20.46 -2.64
CA TRP A 116 12.51 -20.77 -1.62
C TRP A 116 11.09 -20.96 -2.19
N ASP A 117 10.38 -21.96 -1.64
CA ASP A 117 9.05 -22.46 -2.06
C ASP A 117 7.87 -21.49 -1.77
N SER A 118 7.99 -20.19 -2.06
CA SER A 118 6.92 -19.21 -1.83
C SER A 118 5.91 -19.10 -2.99
N GLY A 119 5.72 -20.16 -3.78
CA GLY A 119 4.56 -20.38 -4.67
C GLY A 119 4.24 -19.31 -5.72
N THR A 120 5.02 -18.25 -5.86
CA THR A 120 4.79 -17.14 -6.79
C THR A 120 6.13 -16.57 -7.24
N SER A 121 6.19 -16.20 -8.52
CA SER A 121 7.35 -15.62 -9.23
C SER A 121 8.24 -14.76 -8.31
N ALA A 122 9.49 -15.16 -8.12
CA ALA A 122 10.61 -14.42 -7.51
C ALA A 122 10.25 -13.07 -6.84
N ILE A 123 9.67 -13.09 -5.64
CA ILE A 123 9.45 -11.86 -4.89
C ILE A 123 10.70 -11.60 -4.06
N HIS A 124 11.41 -10.58 -4.47
CA HIS A 124 12.63 -10.10 -3.86
C HIS A 124 12.30 -9.18 -2.68
N PRO A 125 12.69 -9.54 -1.44
CA PRO A 125 12.54 -8.60 -0.35
C PRO A 125 13.51 -7.42 -0.51
N ALA A 126 13.18 -6.34 0.17
CA ALA A 126 13.94 -5.12 0.29
C ALA A 126 14.16 -4.80 1.76
N THR A 127 15.29 -4.16 2.08
CA THR A 127 15.56 -3.67 3.44
C THR A 127 15.40 -2.17 3.52
N ILE A 128 14.70 -1.72 4.56
CA ILE A 128 14.71 -0.32 4.97
C ILE A 128 15.78 -0.14 6.04
N GLU A 129 16.85 0.58 5.69
CA GLU A 129 17.91 0.94 6.63
C GLU A 129 17.54 2.23 7.35
N ASP A 130 17.48 2.17 8.68
CA ASP A 130 17.22 3.33 9.55
C ASP A 130 18.49 3.71 10.34
N GLY A 131 19.64 3.71 9.65
CA GLY A 131 20.94 4.16 10.18
C GLY A 131 21.50 3.40 11.39
N THR A 132 20.87 2.30 11.81
CA THR A 132 21.30 1.48 12.95
C THR A 132 21.64 0.07 12.45
N GLU A 133 22.87 -0.38 12.74
CA GLU A 133 23.52 -1.54 12.09
C GLU A 133 22.86 -2.90 12.36
N ASP A 134 21.92 -3.01 13.30
CA ASP A 134 21.43 -4.32 13.77
C ASP A 134 20.04 -4.74 13.24
N TRP A 135 19.33 -3.86 12.52
CA TRP A 135 17.90 -4.03 12.22
C TRP A 135 17.54 -3.98 10.74
N HIS A 136 16.93 -5.06 10.25
CA HIS A 136 16.47 -5.20 8.89
C HIS A 136 14.95 -5.13 8.84
N MET A 137 14.42 -4.00 8.38
CA MET A 137 13.00 -3.85 8.09
C MET A 137 12.74 -4.43 6.70
N LEU A 138 12.16 -5.63 6.64
CA LEU A 138 11.88 -6.30 5.37
C LEU A 138 10.54 -5.86 4.78
N THR A 139 10.57 -5.51 3.50
CA THR A 139 9.38 -5.22 2.69
C THR A 139 9.47 -6.00 1.38
N TYR A 140 8.35 -6.11 0.65
CA TYR A 140 8.29 -6.84 -0.62
C TYR A 140 7.76 -5.92 -1.73
N PRO A 141 8.63 -5.16 -2.44
CA PRO A 141 8.22 -4.12 -3.39
C PRO A 141 7.24 -4.53 -4.50
N GLY A 142 7.32 -5.79 -4.95
CA GLY A 142 6.40 -6.34 -5.96
C GLY A 142 5.04 -6.82 -5.41
N GLN A 143 4.81 -6.70 -4.10
CA GLN A 143 3.66 -7.29 -3.41
C GLN A 143 3.00 -6.34 -2.42
N ASP A 144 3.81 -5.69 -1.59
CA ASP A 144 3.37 -4.73 -0.60
C ASP A 144 2.85 -3.46 -1.28
N ILE A 145 1.95 -2.78 -0.58
CA ILE A 145 1.44 -1.46 -0.94
C ILE A 145 2.29 -0.40 -0.23
N PHE A 146 2.83 0.55 -0.98
CA PHE A 146 3.59 1.67 -0.44
C PHE A 146 2.71 2.91 -0.40
N CYS A 147 2.25 3.26 0.79
CA CYS A 147 1.41 4.43 1.02
C CYS A 147 2.28 5.66 1.28
N TYR A 148 2.17 6.65 0.41
CA TYR A 148 2.98 7.86 0.48
C TYR A 148 2.31 8.95 1.31
N LYS A 149 3.09 9.53 2.22
CA LYS A 149 2.74 10.72 3.00
C LYS A 149 3.60 11.88 2.53
N LEU A 150 2.98 13.03 2.29
CA LEU A 150 3.70 14.23 1.92
C LEU A 150 4.13 15.01 3.17
N ASP A 151 5.38 15.45 3.22
CA ASP A 151 5.76 16.49 4.17
C ASP A 151 5.15 17.84 3.71
N ALA A 152 4.43 18.50 4.61
CA ALA A 152 3.63 19.70 4.33
C ALA A 152 4.47 20.90 3.86
N THR A 153 5.79 20.84 4.01
CA THR A 153 6.71 21.91 3.58
C THR A 153 7.26 21.73 2.16
N MET A 154 6.91 20.65 1.47
CA MET A 154 7.49 20.33 0.16
C MET A 154 6.68 20.90 -1.02
N PRO A 155 7.34 21.58 -1.97
CA PRO A 155 6.75 21.81 -3.29
C PRO A 155 6.80 20.51 -4.12
N VAL A 156 5.65 19.99 -4.50
CA VAL A 156 5.41 19.01 -5.56
C VAL A 156 5.91 19.59 -6.90
N THR A 157 7.06 19.12 -7.37
CA THR A 157 7.68 19.47 -8.66
C THR A 157 7.73 18.25 -9.59
N GLU A 158 7.95 18.46 -10.90
CA GLU A 158 8.18 17.35 -11.85
C GLU A 158 9.37 16.47 -11.45
N GLU A 159 10.38 17.04 -10.79
CA GLU A 159 11.54 16.30 -10.26
C GLU A 159 11.12 15.23 -9.22
N ILE A 160 10.00 15.41 -8.55
CA ILE A 160 9.44 14.42 -7.60
C ILE A 160 8.77 13.25 -8.33
N LYS A 161 8.33 13.41 -9.59
CA LYS A 161 7.91 12.27 -10.43
C LYS A 161 9.09 11.30 -10.59
N ASP A 162 10.28 11.82 -10.86
CA ASP A 162 11.48 11.00 -11.09
C ASP A 162 12.17 10.55 -9.79
N MET A 163 12.14 11.37 -8.72
CA MET A 163 12.83 11.06 -7.45
C MET A 163 12.02 10.18 -6.50
N GLY A 164 10.69 10.14 -6.62
CA GLY A 164 9.77 9.54 -5.64
C GLY A 164 9.47 8.05 -5.84
N LEU A 165 10.08 7.40 -6.82
CA LEU A 165 9.77 6.02 -7.18
C LEU A 165 10.95 5.06 -6.95
N TYR A 166 12.17 5.58 -6.92
CA TYR A 166 13.36 4.78 -6.64
C TYR A 166 13.54 4.65 -5.14
N THR A 167 12.86 3.67 -4.56
CA THR A 167 12.96 3.38 -3.13
C THR A 167 14.41 3.07 -2.74
N PRO A 168 14.97 3.65 -1.67
CA PRO A 168 16.36 3.45 -1.25
C PRO A 168 16.61 2.08 -0.59
N PHE A 169 16.02 1.02 -1.13
CA PHE A 169 16.18 -0.34 -0.61
C PHE A 169 17.55 -0.97 -0.95
N ILE A 170 18.36 -0.25 -1.74
CA ILE A 170 19.80 -0.46 -1.92
C ILE A 170 20.45 0.93 -1.94
N ARG A 171 20.72 1.50 -0.76
CA ARG A 171 21.41 2.81 -0.64
C ARG A 171 22.93 2.71 -0.82
N ASN A 172 23.41 1.71 -1.55
CA ASN A 172 24.81 1.62 -1.97
C ASN A 172 24.86 1.93 -3.47
N SER A 173 24.64 3.20 -3.79
CA SER A 173 24.37 3.72 -5.14
C SER A 173 25.63 4.01 -5.96
N ASP A 174 26.73 3.29 -5.74
CA ASP A 174 27.90 3.46 -6.59
C ASP A 174 27.75 2.72 -7.92
N TRP A 175 26.80 1.77 -8.04
CA TRP A 175 26.77 0.81 -9.14
C TRP A 175 25.52 0.94 -10.01
N TYR A 176 25.74 1.15 -11.31
CA TYR A 176 24.70 1.46 -12.31
C TYR A 176 23.76 0.27 -12.63
N SER A 177 24.14 -0.96 -12.29
CA SER A 177 23.39 -2.20 -12.57
C SER A 177 22.34 -2.57 -11.51
N CYS A 178 22.59 -2.19 -10.25
CA CYS A 178 21.66 -2.40 -9.13
C CYS A 178 20.73 -1.20 -8.98
N GLN A 179 20.03 -0.82 -10.07
CA GLN A 179 19.09 0.29 -10.00
C GLN A 179 17.95 -0.05 -9.02
N PRO A 180 17.55 0.90 -8.16
CA PRO A 180 16.41 0.68 -7.28
C PRO A 180 15.19 0.35 -8.13
N GLN A 181 14.43 -0.68 -7.76
CA GLN A 181 13.18 -0.94 -8.46
C GLN A 181 12.06 -0.17 -7.81
N PRO A 182 11.22 0.49 -8.61
CA PRO A 182 10.07 1.16 -8.05
C PRO A 182 9.08 0.13 -7.51
N PRO A 183 8.32 0.48 -6.45
CA PRO A 183 7.27 -0.39 -5.95
C PRO A 183 6.19 -0.58 -7.01
N ASP A 184 5.64 -1.79 -7.10
CA ASP A 184 4.57 -2.09 -8.06
C ASP A 184 3.23 -1.51 -7.61
N ASN A 185 3.04 -1.25 -6.31
CA ASN A 185 1.79 -0.79 -5.73
C ASN A 185 2.01 0.49 -4.92
N ILE A 186 1.41 1.59 -5.37
CA ILE A 186 1.51 2.90 -4.72
C ILE A 186 0.13 3.32 -4.24
N ALA A 187 0.05 3.81 -3.01
CA ALA A 187 -1.20 4.21 -2.39
C ALA A 187 -1.17 5.61 -1.79
N PHE A 188 -2.36 6.18 -1.67
CA PHE A 188 -2.62 7.42 -0.98
C PHE A 188 -3.83 7.27 -0.06
N GLU A 189 -3.74 7.83 1.15
CA GLU A 189 -4.88 7.87 2.06
C GLU A 189 -5.87 8.94 1.61
N PHE A 190 -7.12 8.53 1.47
CA PHE A 190 -8.22 9.44 1.20
C PHE A 190 -8.48 10.34 2.41
N ASP A 191 -8.63 11.64 2.15
CA ASP A 191 -8.96 12.64 3.15
C ASP A 191 -10.17 13.46 2.68
N GLN A 192 -11.05 13.85 3.60
CA GLN A 192 -12.28 14.59 3.27
C GLN A 192 -12.02 15.91 2.54
N ARG A 193 -10.84 16.53 2.72
CA ARG A 193 -10.43 17.73 1.98
C ARG A 193 -10.32 17.49 0.47
N TRP A 194 -10.24 16.23 0.03
CA TRP A 194 -10.30 15.88 -1.39
C TRP A 194 -11.67 16.21 -2.01
N MET A 195 -12.71 16.37 -1.19
CA MET A 195 -14.06 16.76 -1.61
C MET A 195 -14.25 18.28 -1.75
N GLU A 196 -13.20 19.09 -1.56
CA GLU A 196 -13.30 20.53 -1.77
C GLU A 196 -13.54 20.84 -3.26
N ASP A 197 -14.82 21.10 -3.61
CA ASP A 197 -15.33 21.22 -4.99
C ASP A 197 -14.61 22.26 -5.85
N SER A 198 -13.99 23.28 -5.25
CA SER A 198 -13.36 24.40 -5.95
C SER A 198 -12.21 24.01 -6.91
N LYS A 199 -11.74 22.76 -6.87
CA LYS A 199 -10.62 22.23 -7.67
C LYS A 199 -10.81 20.78 -8.10
N MET A 200 -12.04 20.37 -8.44
CA MET A 200 -12.30 18.99 -8.88
C MET A 200 -11.76 18.68 -10.30
N TRP A 201 -11.23 19.68 -11.01
CA TRP A 201 -10.71 19.49 -12.36
C TRP A 201 -9.25 19.00 -12.30
N TYR A 202 -8.95 18.00 -13.11
CA TYR A 202 -7.70 17.25 -13.12
C TYR A 202 -6.48 18.16 -13.24
N HIS A 203 -6.49 19.10 -14.19
CA HIS A 203 -5.37 20.03 -14.39
C HIS A 203 -5.14 20.96 -13.18
N TYR A 204 -6.21 21.44 -12.52
CA TYR A 204 -6.06 22.23 -11.30
C TYR A 204 -5.55 21.38 -10.14
N MET A 205 -5.96 20.11 -10.09
CA MET A 205 -5.53 19.18 -9.07
C MET A 205 -4.03 18.89 -9.19
N GLN A 206 -3.49 18.70 -10.40
CA GLN A 206 -2.06 18.48 -10.64
C GLN A 206 -1.17 19.63 -10.15
N GLU A 207 -1.68 20.87 -10.12
CA GLU A 207 -0.97 22.04 -9.62
C GLU A 207 -0.99 22.15 -8.08
N GLU A 208 -1.75 21.29 -7.40
CA GLU A 208 -1.88 21.34 -5.95
C GLU A 208 -0.64 20.80 -5.25
N GLN A 209 -0.21 21.57 -4.26
CA GLN A 209 0.84 21.21 -3.32
C GLN A 209 0.25 20.36 -2.19
N SER A 210 -0.35 19.23 -2.58
CA SER A 210 -1.12 18.35 -1.68
C SER A 210 -0.94 16.88 -2.06
N VAL A 211 -1.29 15.97 -1.14
CA VAL A 211 -1.33 14.52 -1.41
C VAL A 211 -2.24 14.22 -2.60
N ARG A 212 -3.38 14.91 -2.69
CA ARG A 212 -4.32 14.80 -3.80
C ARG A 212 -3.70 15.24 -5.13
N GLY A 213 -2.94 16.33 -5.13
CA GLY A 213 -2.25 16.79 -6.33
C GLY A 213 -1.17 15.83 -6.80
N TYR A 214 -0.40 15.26 -5.87
CA TYR A 214 0.58 14.24 -6.21
C TYR A 214 -0.05 12.95 -6.74
N TRP A 215 -1.19 12.52 -6.17
CA TRP A 215 -2.00 11.44 -6.73
C TRP A 215 -2.43 11.74 -8.18
N ALA A 216 -2.90 12.95 -8.46
CA ALA A 216 -3.30 13.35 -9.82
C ALA A 216 -2.11 13.37 -10.80
N LEU A 217 -0.90 13.72 -10.34
CA LEU A 217 0.31 13.64 -11.16
C LEU A 217 0.67 12.20 -11.53
N LEU A 218 0.59 11.26 -10.57
CA LEU A 218 0.86 9.85 -10.84
C LEU A 218 -0.26 9.18 -11.66
N LEU A 219 -1.48 9.70 -11.60
CA LEU A 219 -2.57 9.22 -12.44
C LEU A 219 -2.24 9.38 -13.93
N GLU A 220 -1.51 10.42 -14.32
CA GLU A 220 -1.07 10.61 -15.71
C GLU A 220 -0.25 9.42 -16.23
N GLU A 221 0.66 8.91 -15.41
CA GLU A 221 1.49 7.73 -15.73
C GLU A 221 0.61 6.48 -15.89
N GLN A 222 -0.42 6.33 -15.05
CA GLN A 222 -1.39 5.23 -15.12
C GLN A 222 -2.23 5.23 -16.40
N LEU A 223 -2.44 6.42 -16.97
CA LEU A 223 -3.18 6.60 -18.21
C LEU A 223 -2.30 6.40 -19.45
N ASN A 224 -0.98 6.36 -19.29
CA ASN A 224 -0.05 6.10 -20.38
C ASN A 224 0.05 4.60 -20.67
N ARG A 225 -0.33 4.19 -21.88
CA ARG A 225 -0.33 2.76 -22.28
C ARG A 225 1.06 2.15 -22.42
N ASN A 226 2.09 2.99 -22.59
CA ASN A 226 3.46 2.54 -22.84
C ASN A 226 4.27 2.33 -21.55
N GLU A 227 3.76 2.79 -20.41
CA GLU A 227 4.46 2.64 -19.13
C GLU A 227 4.18 1.28 -18.49
N PRO A 228 5.15 0.68 -17.78
CA PRO A 228 4.92 -0.52 -17.00
C PRO A 228 3.81 -0.25 -15.96
N ARG A 229 2.87 -1.18 -15.88
CA ARG A 229 1.65 -1.06 -15.07
C ARG A 229 1.96 -1.16 -13.58
N ARG A 230 2.37 -0.06 -12.96
CA ARG A 230 2.20 0.10 -11.50
C ARG A 230 0.71 0.15 -11.20
N THR A 231 0.32 -0.27 -10.01
CA THR A 231 -1.06 -0.17 -9.55
C THR A 231 -1.18 1.02 -8.62
N LEU A 232 -2.08 1.95 -8.96
CA LEU A 232 -2.42 3.08 -8.11
C LEU A 232 -3.60 2.74 -7.22
N TRP A 233 -3.48 3.01 -5.94
CA TRP A 233 -4.46 2.69 -4.91
C TRP A 233 -4.91 3.93 -4.16
N ILE A 234 -6.18 3.93 -3.75
CA ILE A 234 -6.71 4.84 -2.73
C ILE A 234 -7.08 4.01 -1.50
N ILE A 235 -6.67 4.46 -0.32
CA ILE A 235 -7.03 3.82 0.96
C ILE A 235 -8.08 4.69 1.65
N ASP A 236 -9.28 4.17 1.84
CA ASP A 236 -10.33 4.82 2.64
C ASP A 236 -10.59 4.04 3.93
N LYS A 237 -10.14 4.62 5.04
CA LYS A 237 -10.25 4.02 6.38
C LYS A 237 -11.67 4.12 6.97
N ASN A 238 -12.51 4.98 6.42
CA ASN A 238 -13.82 5.31 6.98
C ASN A 238 -14.97 4.79 6.11
N ALA A 239 -14.70 4.48 4.83
CA ALA A 239 -15.66 3.83 3.94
C ALA A 239 -16.21 2.55 4.54
N LYS A 240 -17.53 2.41 4.46
CA LYS A 240 -18.22 1.12 4.61
C LYS A 240 -18.22 0.39 3.27
N TRP A 241 -18.45 -0.91 3.28
CA TRP A 241 -18.48 -1.70 2.06
C TRP A 241 -19.35 -2.94 2.21
N PHE A 242 -19.88 -3.42 1.08
CA PHE A 242 -20.72 -4.61 1.01
C PHE A 242 -19.95 -5.79 0.43
N GLU A 243 -20.04 -6.96 1.06
CA GLU A 243 -19.48 -8.18 0.48
C GLU A 243 -20.48 -8.79 -0.50
N ARG A 244 -20.29 -8.52 -1.80
CA ARG A 244 -21.12 -9.11 -2.87
C ARG A 244 -20.60 -10.43 -3.40
N SER A 245 -19.33 -10.74 -3.19
CA SER A 245 -18.68 -11.94 -3.76
C SER A 245 -17.85 -12.70 -2.71
N PRO A 246 -18.48 -13.57 -1.90
CA PRO A 246 -17.80 -14.31 -0.83
C PRO A 246 -16.92 -15.48 -1.33
N GLU A 247 -16.87 -15.75 -2.63
CA GLU A 247 -16.26 -16.97 -3.19
C GLU A 247 -14.76 -16.85 -3.52
N ARG A 248 -14.11 -15.71 -3.27
CA ARG A 248 -12.69 -15.51 -3.61
C ARG A 248 -11.81 -15.55 -2.36
N ASP A 249 -10.71 -16.31 -2.45
CA ASP A 249 -9.55 -16.16 -1.58
C ASP A 249 -9.12 -14.69 -1.60
N THR A 250 -9.52 -13.95 -0.57
CA THR A 250 -9.34 -12.50 -0.53
C THR A 250 -7.94 -12.20 -0.02
N ILE A 251 -7.17 -11.44 -0.80
CA ILE A 251 -5.87 -10.94 -0.37
C ILE A 251 -6.12 -9.97 0.78
N ILE A 252 -5.45 -10.21 1.91
CA ILE A 252 -5.50 -9.35 3.09
C ILE A 252 -4.25 -8.48 3.08
N TYR A 253 -4.46 -7.18 3.02
CA TYR A 253 -3.41 -6.17 3.16
C TYR A 253 -3.39 -5.73 4.62
N ARG A 254 -2.24 -5.80 5.29
CA ARG A 254 -2.12 -5.44 6.70
C ARG A 254 -1.22 -4.26 6.88
N ASP A 255 -1.63 -3.33 7.73
CA ASP A 255 -0.70 -2.43 8.39
C ASP A 255 -0.36 -2.98 9.79
N TYR A 256 0.31 -2.20 10.64
CA TYR A 256 0.68 -2.62 11.99
C TYR A 256 -0.52 -2.92 12.91
N ASP A 257 -1.64 -2.21 12.72
CA ASP A 257 -2.80 -2.25 13.61
C ASP A 257 -4.05 -2.84 12.94
N GLU A 258 -4.16 -2.78 11.61
CA GLU A 258 -5.41 -2.94 10.87
C GLU A 258 -5.27 -3.86 9.64
N ASP A 259 -6.38 -4.56 9.35
CA ASP A 259 -6.56 -5.38 8.14
C ASP A 259 -7.40 -4.62 7.10
N TYR A 260 -7.01 -4.75 5.85
CA TYR A 260 -7.67 -4.13 4.71
C TYR A 260 -7.91 -5.12 3.58
N VAL A 261 -8.91 -4.81 2.76
CA VAL A 261 -9.30 -5.60 1.59
C VAL A 261 -9.52 -4.71 0.37
N GLU A 262 -9.21 -5.24 -0.81
CA GLU A 262 -9.60 -4.63 -2.08
C GLU A 262 -11.11 -4.80 -2.27
N VAL A 263 -11.79 -3.72 -2.66
CA VAL A 263 -13.23 -3.73 -2.93
C VAL A 263 -13.52 -3.06 -4.27
N ASP A 264 -14.63 -3.45 -4.90
CA ASP A 264 -15.14 -2.73 -6.05
C ASP A 264 -15.66 -1.35 -5.61
N TRP A 265 -15.47 -0.34 -6.46
CA TRP A 265 -15.98 1.00 -6.22
C TRP A 265 -17.51 1.02 -6.04
N ASP A 266 -18.23 0.15 -6.74
CA ASP A 266 -19.68 0.05 -6.69
C ASP A 266 -20.20 -0.71 -5.44
N ASP A 267 -19.28 -1.31 -4.67
CA ASP A 267 -19.55 -1.97 -3.40
C ASP A 267 -19.37 -1.03 -2.19
N VAL A 268 -18.99 0.24 -2.45
CA VAL A 268 -18.78 1.27 -1.43
C VAL A 268 -19.82 2.37 -1.58
N PRO A 269 -20.68 2.63 -0.58
CA PRO A 269 -21.64 3.72 -0.61
C PRO A 269 -20.94 5.08 -0.59
N ASP A 270 -21.60 6.09 -1.15
CA ASP A 270 -21.08 7.46 -1.23
C ASP A 270 -20.83 8.13 0.12
N SER A 271 -21.53 7.70 1.18
CA SER A 271 -21.38 8.25 2.52
C SER A 271 -20.75 7.24 3.47
N THR A 272 -19.92 7.75 4.38
CA THR A 272 -19.33 6.97 5.47
C THR A 272 -20.35 6.64 6.59
N GLY A 273 -21.56 7.22 6.54
CA GLY A 273 -22.66 6.98 7.49
C GLY A 273 -22.63 7.84 8.76
N ASP A 274 -21.65 8.74 8.89
CA ASP A 274 -21.63 9.77 9.96
C ASP A 274 -22.57 10.95 9.67
N GLY A 275 -23.21 10.97 8.49
CA GLY A 275 -24.14 12.00 8.03
C GLY A 275 -23.49 13.25 7.45
N ALA A 276 -22.16 13.30 7.33
CA ALA A 276 -21.45 14.47 6.81
C ALA A 276 -20.30 14.13 5.86
N SER A 277 -19.56 13.05 6.13
CA SER A 277 -18.38 12.64 5.39
C SER A 277 -18.74 11.72 4.23
N LEU A 278 -18.07 11.94 3.11
CA LEU A 278 -18.22 11.18 1.87
C LEU A 278 -17.11 10.14 1.75
N SER A 279 -17.35 9.05 1.01
CA SER A 279 -16.33 8.03 0.77
C SER A 279 -15.41 8.43 -0.38
N ALA A 280 -14.30 7.71 -0.50
CA ALA A 280 -13.46 7.75 -1.68
C ALA A 280 -14.24 7.40 -2.96
N SER A 281 -15.29 6.58 -2.88
CA SER A 281 -16.14 6.27 -4.05
C SER A 281 -16.89 7.50 -4.54
N ALA A 282 -17.50 8.26 -3.62
CA ALA A 282 -18.14 9.53 -3.96
C ALA A 282 -17.16 10.55 -4.54
N PHE A 283 -15.94 10.62 -4.00
CA PHE A 283 -14.86 11.43 -4.60
C PHE A 283 -14.59 11.00 -6.04
N PHE A 284 -14.37 9.71 -6.24
CA PHE A 284 -13.96 9.15 -7.51
C PHE A 284 -15.02 9.34 -8.59
N ASP A 285 -16.30 9.17 -8.26
CA ASP A 285 -17.41 9.41 -9.17
C ASP A 285 -17.55 10.89 -9.56
N ARG A 286 -17.37 11.81 -8.60
CA ARG A 286 -17.34 13.26 -8.90
C ARG A 286 -16.15 13.63 -9.77
N PHE A 287 -14.97 13.13 -9.42
CA PHE A 287 -13.73 13.36 -10.15
C PHE A 287 -13.85 12.83 -11.59
N TRP A 288 -14.34 11.61 -11.77
CA TRP A 288 -14.58 11.02 -13.08
C TRP A 288 -15.57 11.85 -13.90
N THR A 289 -16.71 12.21 -13.31
CA THR A 289 -17.74 13.00 -13.99
C THR A 289 -17.20 14.36 -14.45
N ALA A 290 -16.37 15.01 -13.62
CA ALA A 290 -15.77 16.30 -13.94
C ALA A 290 -14.69 16.21 -15.04
N ASN A 291 -13.97 15.08 -15.12
CA ASN A 291 -12.75 14.97 -15.93
C ASN A 291 -12.81 13.93 -17.05
N TYR A 292 -13.97 13.30 -17.27
CA TYR A 292 -14.13 12.20 -18.22
C TYR A 292 -13.54 12.50 -19.61
N LEU A 293 -13.84 13.67 -20.17
CA LEU A 293 -13.37 14.05 -21.50
C LEU A 293 -11.84 14.22 -21.55
N ASP A 294 -11.27 14.85 -20.53
CA ASP A 294 -9.83 15.12 -20.45
C ASP A 294 -9.04 13.83 -20.24
N LEU A 295 -9.43 13.01 -19.25
CA LEU A 295 -8.77 11.73 -18.95
C LEU A 295 -8.86 10.75 -20.11
N ARG A 296 -10.03 10.69 -20.78
CA ARG A 296 -10.19 9.87 -21.98
C ARG A 296 -9.33 10.40 -23.14
N GLY A 297 -9.16 11.72 -23.26
CA GLY A 297 -8.24 12.36 -24.18
C GLY A 297 -6.80 11.89 -23.94
N ILE A 298 -6.32 12.03 -22.71
CA ILE A 298 -4.97 11.59 -22.30
C ILE A 298 -4.76 10.11 -22.62
N PHE A 299 -5.70 9.25 -22.21
CA PHE A 299 -5.63 7.82 -22.48
C PHE A 299 -5.58 7.47 -23.98
N ARG A 300 -6.29 8.24 -24.82
CA ARG A 300 -6.31 8.05 -26.28
C ARG A 300 -5.03 8.55 -26.96
N TYR A 301 -4.46 9.67 -26.49
CA TYR A 301 -3.29 10.29 -27.11
C TYR A 301 -1.94 9.77 -26.60
N SER A 302 -1.93 9.01 -25.50
CA SER A 302 -0.71 8.37 -24.95
C SER A 302 -0.01 7.41 -25.92
N THR A 303 -0.66 7.01 -27.02
CA THR A 303 -0.12 6.07 -28.03
C THR A 303 0.65 6.72 -29.18
N SER A 304 0.80 8.05 -29.25
CA SER A 304 1.27 8.72 -30.48
C SER A 304 2.48 9.63 -30.29
N TYR A 305 3.69 9.05 -30.24
CA TYR A 305 4.88 9.74 -30.77
C TYR A 305 4.94 9.70 -32.32
N TYR A 306 4.07 8.89 -32.95
CA TYR A 306 3.88 8.88 -34.40
C TYR A 306 2.51 9.48 -34.77
N LEU A 307 2.48 10.80 -34.85
CA LEU A 307 1.48 11.52 -35.66
C LEU A 307 1.64 11.06 -37.13
N HIS A 308 0.92 10.02 -37.52
CA HIS A 308 0.43 9.74 -38.88
C HIS A 308 0.31 8.24 -39.16
N CYS A 309 -0.62 7.54 -38.54
CA CYS A 309 -1.50 6.59 -39.23
C CYS A 309 -2.50 5.96 -38.25
N GLY A 310 -3.73 5.75 -38.71
CA GLY A 310 -4.68 4.87 -38.04
C GLY A 310 -5.88 5.56 -37.41
N TYR A 311 -6.87 5.88 -38.23
CA TYR A 311 -8.29 5.85 -37.84
C TYR A 311 -8.71 4.40 -37.50
N GLU A 312 -8.01 3.74 -36.58
CA GLU A 312 -8.51 2.49 -36.01
C GLU A 312 -9.38 2.87 -34.82
N SER A 313 -10.60 2.35 -34.81
CA SER A 313 -11.53 2.47 -33.71
C SER A 313 -10.88 1.85 -32.49
N ASP A 314 -10.26 2.69 -31.66
CA ASP A 314 -9.61 2.28 -30.43
C ASP A 314 -10.70 1.84 -29.44
N GLU A 315 -11.15 0.59 -29.57
CA GLU A 315 -12.21 -0.03 -28.75
C GLU A 315 -11.85 0.03 -27.26
N GLU A 316 -10.56 -0.02 -26.93
CA GLU A 316 -10.04 0.17 -25.56
C GLU A 316 -10.31 1.59 -25.05
N ALA A 317 -10.17 2.62 -25.89
CA ALA A 317 -10.53 3.99 -25.52
C ALA A 317 -12.05 4.24 -25.49
N GLN A 318 -12.86 3.34 -26.08
CA GLN A 318 -14.33 3.39 -25.99
C GLN A 318 -14.85 2.72 -24.71
N THR A 319 -14.11 1.74 -24.19
CA THR A 319 -14.42 0.98 -22.98
C THR A 319 -13.58 1.43 -21.77
N PHE A 320 -12.85 2.54 -21.90
CA PHE A 320 -12.01 3.08 -20.85
C PHE A 320 -12.83 3.53 -19.64
N GLU A 321 -12.57 2.90 -18.50
CA GLU A 321 -13.11 3.27 -17.21
C GLU A 321 -11.97 3.53 -16.23
N LEU A 322 -11.98 4.69 -15.57
CA LEU A 322 -10.96 5.04 -14.57
C LEU A 322 -10.94 4.05 -13.39
N LYS A 323 -12.10 3.50 -13.04
CA LYS A 323 -12.27 2.46 -12.00
C LYS A 323 -11.43 1.20 -12.28
N SER A 324 -11.07 0.94 -13.55
CA SER A 324 -10.18 -0.18 -13.93
C SER A 324 -8.69 0.12 -13.74
N ARG A 325 -8.31 1.39 -13.51
CA ARG A 325 -6.91 1.85 -13.42
C ARG A 325 -6.49 2.22 -12.01
N VAL A 326 -7.46 2.56 -11.15
CA VAL A 326 -7.22 2.88 -9.74
C VAL A 326 -8.03 1.93 -8.89
N LYS A 327 -7.37 1.31 -7.92
CA LYS A 327 -7.99 0.37 -6.99
C LYS A 327 -8.34 1.03 -5.67
N LEU A 328 -9.34 0.48 -4.99
CA LEU A 328 -9.80 0.94 -3.69
C LEU A 328 -9.50 -0.09 -2.61
N LEU A 329 -8.91 0.38 -1.52
CA LEU A 329 -8.64 -0.40 -0.32
C LEU A 329 -9.43 0.18 0.85
N VAL A 330 -10.14 -0.69 1.58
CA VAL A 330 -10.95 -0.29 2.75
C VAL A 330 -10.64 -1.19 3.94
N ARG A 331 -10.91 -0.70 5.15
CA ARG A 331 -10.73 -1.53 6.35
C ARG A 331 -11.69 -2.71 6.32
N ARG A 332 -11.17 -3.90 6.63
CA ARG A 332 -11.94 -5.15 6.59
C ARG A 332 -13.09 -5.14 7.60
N ASP A 333 -12.88 -4.55 8.77
CA ASP A 333 -13.88 -4.46 9.84
C ASP A 333 -15.01 -3.44 9.55
N ASN A 334 -14.90 -2.66 8.47
CA ASN A 334 -15.95 -1.76 8.00
C ASN A 334 -17.01 -2.45 7.12
N GLN A 335 -16.96 -3.77 6.97
CA GLN A 335 -17.96 -4.52 6.22
C GLN A 335 -19.36 -4.34 6.83
N VAL A 336 -20.35 -4.08 5.98
CA VAL A 336 -21.76 -3.94 6.36
C VAL A 336 -22.65 -4.83 5.49
N LYS A 337 -23.86 -5.14 5.99
CA LYS A 337 -24.87 -5.87 5.22
C LYS A 337 -25.55 -4.92 4.22
N GLU A 338 -25.90 -5.43 3.06
CA GLU A 338 -26.72 -4.68 2.11
C GLU A 338 -28.08 -4.30 2.69
N PRO A 339 -28.59 -3.11 2.34
CA PRO A 339 -29.93 -2.70 2.74
C PRO A 339 -31.00 -3.62 2.14
N THR A 340 -31.90 -4.12 2.98
CA THR A 340 -33.10 -4.83 2.53
C THR A 340 -34.23 -3.84 2.22
N TRP A 341 -35.25 -4.30 1.50
CA TRP A 341 -36.44 -3.49 1.19
C TRP A 341 -37.14 -2.95 2.45
N GLU A 342 -37.00 -3.61 3.60
CA GLU A 342 -37.64 -3.23 4.87
C GLU A 342 -36.98 -2.02 5.55
N CYS A 343 -35.70 -1.80 5.28
CA CYS A 343 -34.90 -0.72 5.86
C CYS A 343 -34.53 0.36 4.83
N TRP A 344 -34.94 0.19 3.56
CA TRP A 344 -34.57 1.08 2.45
C TRP A 344 -34.85 2.56 2.75
N ASP A 345 -36.05 2.91 3.23
CA ASP A 345 -36.40 4.31 3.50
C ASP A 345 -35.47 4.99 4.52
N LYS A 346 -34.93 4.22 5.48
CA LYS A 346 -33.95 4.70 6.46
C LYS A 346 -32.53 4.71 5.88
N CYS A 347 -32.17 3.66 5.15
CA CYS A 347 -30.85 3.53 4.54
C CYS A 347 -30.61 4.56 3.41
N ASN A 348 -31.65 4.99 2.68
CA ASN A 348 -31.55 5.98 1.60
C ASN A 348 -31.01 7.34 2.08
N GLN A 349 -31.21 7.70 3.35
CA GLN A 349 -30.72 8.96 3.90
C GLN A 349 -29.24 8.90 4.32
N GLN A 350 -28.72 7.71 4.61
CA GLN A 350 -27.36 7.50 5.14
C GLN A 350 -26.42 6.82 4.15
N GLY A 351 -26.93 6.34 3.00
CA GLY A 351 -26.18 5.56 2.01
C GLY A 351 -26.06 4.07 2.37
N TRP A 352 -26.17 3.71 3.64
CA TRP A 352 -26.21 2.35 4.16
C TRP A 352 -26.85 2.35 5.56
N CYS A 353 -27.37 1.22 6.03
CA CYS A 353 -27.76 1.08 7.44
C CYS A 353 -27.72 -0.39 7.89
N ILE A 354 -27.44 -0.63 9.19
CA ILE A 354 -27.52 -1.98 9.77
C ILE A 354 -29.01 -2.31 9.92
N CYS A 355 -29.55 -3.08 9.00
CA CYS A 355 -30.88 -3.64 9.13
C CYS A 355 -30.80 -4.70 10.23
N GLN A 356 -31.16 -4.32 11.46
CA GLN A 356 -31.24 -5.28 12.55
C GLN A 356 -32.31 -6.31 12.18
N ASP A 357 -31.89 -7.57 12.07
CA ASP A 357 -32.78 -8.73 11.99
C ASP A 357 -33.75 -8.64 13.17
N ARG A 358 -35.02 -8.30 12.90
CA ARG A 358 -36.07 -8.24 13.92
C ARG A 358 -36.55 -9.61 14.32
#